data_AF-A0A2V8B8I5-F1
#
_entry.id   AF-A0A2V8B8I5-F1
#
_cell.length_a   1.000
_cell.length_b   1.000
_cell.length_c   1.000
_cell.angle_alpha   90.00
_cell.angle_beta   90.00
_cell.angle_gamma   90.00
#
_symmetry.space_group_name_H-M   'P 1'
#
loop_
_entity.id
_entity.type
_entity.pdbx_description
1 polymer ?
#
loop_
_entity_poly.entity_id
_entity_poly.type
_entity_poly.pdbx_seq_one_letter_code
_entity_poly.pdbx_strand_id
1 'polypeptide(L)' 'TIDENGRVLRPEVLRSIEWLDTAALEAVKQWQFAPATLHGTPVCVTMSVVVSFPGDM' A
#
# COMPACT_ATOMS: atom_id res chain seq x y z
N THR A 1 -2.76 5.33 2.52
CA THR A 1 -2.21 6.66 2.09
C THR A 1 -0.71 6.61 1.94
N ILE A 2 -0.18 7.32 0.95
CA ILE A 2 1.26 7.45 0.65
C ILE A 2 1.65 8.93 0.70
N ASP A 3 2.76 9.24 1.38
CA ASP A 3 3.26 10.61 1.53
C ASP A 3 3.98 11.12 0.26
N GLU A 4 4.36 12.40 0.27
CA GLU A 4 5.11 13.05 -0.80
C GLU A 4 6.50 12.46 -1.06
N ASN A 5 7.02 11.62 -0.16
CA ASN A 5 8.27 10.90 -0.34
C ASN A 5 8.05 9.48 -0.87
N GLY A 6 6.79 9.04 -1.05
CA GLY A 6 6.43 7.70 -1.50
C GLY A 6 6.31 6.66 -0.38
N ARG A 7 6.34 7.06 0.90
CA ARG A 7 6.21 6.14 2.05
C ARG A 7 4.75 5.82 2.33
N VAL A 8 4.47 4.54 2.59
CA VAL A 8 3.16 4.13 3.10
C VAL A 8 3.01 4.59 4.55
N LEU A 9 1.96 5.37 4.84
CA LEU A 9 1.73 5.90 6.19
C LEU A 9 0.84 4.99 7.04
N ARG A 10 -0.37 4.72 6.54
CA ARG A 10 -1.39 3.90 7.18
C ARG A 10 -2.11 3.11 6.10
N PRO A 11 -1.74 1.84 5.86
CA PRO A 11 -2.51 0.95 5.02
C PRO A 11 -3.72 0.43 5.79
N GLU A 12 -4.81 0.18 5.06
CA GLU A 12 -6.05 -0.35 5.58
C GLU A 12 -6.56 -1.44 4.65
N VAL A 13 -7.24 -2.45 5.21
CA VAL A 13 -7.80 -3.55 4.43
C VAL A 13 -9.21 -3.17 3.97
N LEU A 14 -9.39 -3.04 2.66
CA LEU A 14 -10.70 -2.72 2.06
C LEU A 14 -11.56 -3.96 1.82
N ARG A 15 -10.94 -5.14 1.67
CA ARG A 15 -11.63 -6.41 1.48
C ARG A 15 -10.87 -7.50 2.24
N SER A 16 -11.49 -7.99 3.31
CA SER A 16 -10.84 -8.88 4.29
C SER A 16 -10.89 -10.35 3.88
N ILE A 17 -9.79 -11.04 4.17
CA ILE A 17 -9.75 -12.48 4.41
C ILE A 17 -9.02 -12.60 5.74
N GLU A 18 -9.76 -12.91 6.81
CA GLU A 18 -9.36 -12.66 8.21
C GLU A 18 -7.91 -13.10 8.54
N TRP A 19 -7.49 -14.28 8.09
CA TRP A 19 -6.16 -14.84 8.36
C TRP A 19 -5.03 -14.26 7.48
N LEU A 20 -5.36 -13.47 6.45
CA LEU A 20 -4.42 -12.79 5.54
C LEU A 20 -4.24 -11.31 5.85
N ASP A 21 -5.14 -10.67 6.60
CA ASP A 21 -5.16 -9.22 6.81
C ASP A 21 -3.85 -8.72 7.43
N THR A 22 -3.34 -9.39 8.46
CA THR A 22 -2.05 -9.02 9.09
C THR A 22 -0.89 -9.15 8.10
N ALA A 23 -0.82 -10.25 7.35
CA ALA A 23 0.24 -10.46 6.37
C ALA A 23 0.21 -9.42 5.25
N ALA A 24 -0.99 -9.05 4.78
CA ALA A 24 -1.17 -8.03 3.75
C ALA A 24 -0.73 -6.64 4.26
N LEU A 25 -1.14 -6.27 5.48
CA LEU A 25 -0.75 -4.99 6.07
C LEU A 25 0.76 -4.89 6.29
N GLU A 26 1.39 -5.94 6.84
CA GLU A 26 2.84 -5.95 7.07
C GLU A 26 3.62 -5.92 5.76
N ALA A 27 3.19 -6.64 4.73
CA ALA A 27 3.83 -6.60 3.41
C ALA A 27 3.77 -5.19 2.80
N VAL A 28 2.59 -4.55 2.81
CA VAL A 28 2.40 -3.22 2.20
C VAL A 28 3.13 -2.12 2.97
N LYS A 29 3.26 -2.23 4.31
CA LYS A 29 4.02 -1.25 5.12
C LYS A 29 5.50 -1.18 4.74
N GLN A 30 6.06 -2.23 4.16
CA GLN A 30 7.46 -2.28 3.76
C GLN A 30 7.72 -1.63 2.40
N TRP A 31 6.67 -1.27 1.66
CA TRP A 31 6.81 -0.71 0.33
C TRP A 31 7.19 0.77 0.37
N GLN A 32 8.05 1.14 -0.57
CA GLN A 32 8.42 2.51 -0.90
C GLN A 32 8.07 2.73 -2.36
N PHE A 33 7.15 3.65 -2.62
CA PHE A 33 6.74 4.01 -3.96
C PHE A 33 7.58 5.16 -4.52
N ALA A 34 7.57 5.31 -5.84
CA ALA A 34 7.96 6.58 -6.43
C ALA A 34 6.96 7.66 -6.00
N PRO A 35 7.42 8.87 -5.60
CA PRO A 35 6.54 9.98 -5.28
C PRO A 35 5.55 10.26 -6.42
N ALA A 36 4.26 10.35 -6.08
CA ALA A 36 3.27 10.84 -7.01
C ALA A 36 3.48 12.36 -7.19
N THR A 37 3.42 12.85 -8.43
CA THR A 37 3.62 14.27 -8.72
C THR A 37 2.41 14.89 -9.38
N LEU A 38 2.03 16.09 -8.97
CA LEU A 38 1.08 16.97 -9.65
C LEU A 38 1.84 18.19 -10.18
N HIS A 39 1.88 18.34 -11.50
CA HIS A 39 2.65 19.39 -12.18
C HIS A 39 4.14 19.44 -11.76
N GLY A 40 4.76 18.27 -11.56
CA GLY A 40 6.16 18.15 -11.13
C GLY A 40 6.40 18.32 -9.64
N THR A 41 5.36 18.67 -8.86
CA THR A 41 5.45 18.78 -7.40
C THR A 41 4.99 17.49 -6.74
N PRO A 42 5.78 16.86 -5.85
CA PRO A 42 5.35 15.70 -5.09
C PRO A 42 4.11 15.98 -4.23
N VAL A 43 3.15 15.06 -4.23
CA VAL A 43 1.88 15.19 -3.49
C VAL A 43 1.52 13.89 -2.78
N CYS A 44 0.87 14.03 -1.62
CA CYS A 44 0.28 12.92 -0.89
C CYS A 44 -0.92 12.36 -1.67
N VAL A 45 -1.02 11.03 -1.73
CA VAL A 45 -2.08 10.33 -2.47
C VAL A 45 -2.67 9.17 -1.68
N THR A 46 -3.95 8.90 -1.95
CA THR A 46 -4.63 7.69 -1.48
C THR A 46 -4.89 6.80 -2.70
N MET A 47 -4.39 5.57 -2.65
CA MET A 47 -4.64 4.56 -3.68
C MET A 47 -4.93 3.19 -3.05
N SER A 48 -5.63 2.34 -3.80
CA SER A 48 -5.91 0.95 -3.45
C SER A 48 -4.99 0.01 -4.24
N VAL A 49 -4.44 -0.99 -3.57
CA VAL A 49 -3.60 -2.04 -4.18
C VAL A 49 -4.19 -3.41 -3.86
N VAL A 50 -3.95 -4.37 -4.75
CA VAL A 50 -4.34 -5.77 -4.54
C VAL A 50 -3.11 -6.54 -4.10
N VAL A 51 -3.20 -7.22 -2.96
CA VAL A 51 -2.18 -8.17 -2.50
C VAL A 51 -2.68 -9.57 -2.85
N SER A 52 -1.95 -10.27 -3.71
CA SER A 52 -2.28 -11.64 -4.12
C SER A 52 -1.41 -12.62 -3.36
N PHE A 53 -2.05 -13.62 -2.74
CA PHE A 53 -1.39 -14.74 -2.08
C PHE A 53 -1.56 -15.97 -2.98
N PRO A 54 -0.55 -16.34 -3.79
CA PRO A 54 -0.60 -17.60 -4.51
C PRO A 54 -0.53 -18.74 -3.49
N GLY A 55 -1.47 -19.69 -3.61
CA GLY A 55 -1.43 -20.92 -2.85
C GLY A 55 -0.48 -21.90 -3.53
N ASP A 56 0.82 -21.71 -3.38
CA ASP A 56 1.74 -22.83 -3.62
C ASP A 56 1.61 -23.78 -2.43
N MET A 57 0.84 -24.84 -2.67
CA MET A 57 0.85 -26.08 -1.90
C MET A 57 1.88 -27.03 -2.49
#